data_AF-A0A4U1EUM7-F1
#
_entry.id   AF-A0A4U1EUM7-F1
#
_cell.length_a   1.000
_cell.length_b   1.000
_cell.length_c   1.000
_cell.angle_alpha   90.00
_cell.angle_beta   90.00
_cell.angle_gamma   90.00
#
_symmetry.space_group_name_H-M   'P 1'
#
loop_
_entity.id
_entity.type
_entity.pdbx_description
1 polymer ?
#
loop_
_entity_poly.entity_id
_entity_poly.type
_entity_poly.pdbx_seq_one_letter_code
_entity_poly.pdbx_strand_id
1 'polypeptide(L)'
;MEKIGTNHSFYNELRVVPKEHLLLLTEAALNPEAHPEKMTQISFETFNTPAVCMTEYVPPPPPHAILRLDYGGRDLTDYLVKMLPKRDRSFTITAQWEIMRDIKGQLCHVALELEQEMATAVSSSSLVNSCELPDRQVISIHSKQFWGPEVLFQPSS
;
A
#
# COMPACT_ATOMS: atom_id res chain seq x y z
N MET A 1 -11.47 -13.47 7.73
CA MET A 1 -10.76 -12.19 7.89
C MET A 1 -11.72 -11.00 7.85
N GLU A 2 -12.71 -10.97 6.95
CA GLU A 2 -13.65 -9.84 6.81
C GLU A 2 -14.38 -9.45 8.11
N LYS A 3 -14.98 -10.41 8.85
CA LYS A 3 -15.68 -10.12 10.12
C LYS A 3 -14.80 -9.47 11.20
N ILE A 4 -13.50 -9.73 11.21
CA ILE A 4 -12.58 -9.19 12.23
C ILE A 4 -12.21 -7.75 11.88
N GLY A 5 -11.89 -7.49 10.61
CA GLY A 5 -11.57 -6.15 10.13
C GLY A 5 -12.76 -5.18 10.26
N THR A 6 -13.94 -5.58 9.81
CA THR A 6 -15.13 -4.71 9.86
C THR A 6 -15.60 -4.42 11.27
N ASN A 7 -15.54 -5.42 12.17
CA ASN A 7 -15.86 -5.22 13.58
C ASN A 7 -14.88 -4.23 14.23
N HIS A 8 -13.58 -4.38 13.99
CA HIS A 8 -12.58 -3.45 14.47
C HIS A 8 -12.82 -2.02 13.93
N SER A 9 -13.11 -1.87 12.64
CA SER A 9 -13.42 -0.57 12.04
C SER A 9 -14.63 0.11 12.68
N PHE A 10 -15.73 -0.62 12.91
CA PHE A 10 -16.94 -0.01 13.48
C PHE A 10 -16.75 0.41 14.94
N TYR A 11 -16.23 -0.46 15.79
CA TYR A 11 -16.25 -0.21 17.24
C TYR A 11 -14.97 0.45 17.77
N ASN A 12 -13.80 0.20 17.17
CA ASN A 12 -12.54 0.74 17.67
C ASN A 12 -12.14 2.03 16.95
N GLU A 13 -12.17 2.01 15.61
CA GLU A 13 -11.73 3.15 14.79
C GLU A 13 -12.82 4.22 14.71
N LEU A 14 -13.99 3.86 14.17
CA LEU A 14 -15.09 4.81 13.93
C LEU A 14 -15.95 5.05 15.17
N ARG A 15 -15.97 4.09 16.11
CA ARG A 15 -16.77 4.11 17.35
C ARG A 15 -18.26 4.37 17.09
N VAL A 16 -18.80 3.76 16.04
CA VAL A 16 -20.19 3.88 15.63
C VAL A 16 -20.96 2.59 15.86
N VAL A 17 -22.27 2.70 16.01
CA VAL A 17 -23.18 1.55 16.01
C VAL A 17 -23.58 1.26 14.55
N PRO A 18 -23.22 0.09 13.98
CA PRO A 18 -23.49 -0.21 12.57
C PRO A 18 -24.98 -0.17 12.21
N LYS A 19 -25.85 -0.52 13.17
CA LYS A 19 -27.32 -0.56 12.99
C LYS A 19 -27.96 0.80 12.71
N GLU A 20 -27.24 1.88 12.95
CA GLU A 20 -27.74 3.25 12.79
C GLU A 20 -27.18 3.93 11.53
N HIS A 21 -26.32 3.25 10.77
CA HIS A 21 -25.55 3.85 9.68
C HIS A 21 -25.66 3.05 8.39
N LEU A 22 -25.87 3.76 7.28
CA LEU A 22 -25.80 3.17 5.94
C LEU A 22 -24.34 2.83 5.61
N LEU A 23 -24.11 1.66 5.01
CA LEU A 23 -22.77 1.17 4.71
C LEU A 23 -22.49 1.27 3.21
N LEU A 24 -21.41 1.96 2.84
CA LEU A 24 -20.88 1.97 1.48
C LEU A 24 -19.57 1.16 1.45
N LEU A 25 -19.52 0.13 0.62
CA LEU A 25 -18.37 -0.76 0.47
C LEU A 25 -17.84 -0.70 -0.96
N THR A 26 -16.51 -0.73 -1.09
CA THR A 26 -15.82 -0.84 -2.38
C THR A 26 -15.38 -2.27 -2.59
N GLU A 27 -15.52 -2.80 -3.80
CA GLU A 27 -14.99 -4.12 -4.16
C GLU A 27 -13.88 -4.04 -5.21
N ALA A 28 -13.11 -5.12 -5.33
CA ALA A 28 -12.06 -5.22 -6.34
C ALA A 28 -12.66 -5.52 -7.72
N ALA A 29 -12.00 -5.05 -8.78
CA ALA A 29 -12.38 -5.44 -10.13
C ALA A 29 -12.27 -6.97 -10.32
N LEU A 30 -13.22 -7.56 -11.07
CA LEU A 30 -13.32 -9.01 -11.31
C LEU A 30 -13.48 -9.83 -10.01
N ASN A 31 -14.15 -9.29 -8.99
CA ASN A 31 -14.48 -10.03 -7.78
C ASN A 31 -15.49 -11.15 -8.09
N PRO A 32 -15.27 -12.41 -7.67
CA PRO A 32 -16.26 -13.47 -7.83
C PRO A 32 -17.57 -13.13 -7.12
N GLU A 33 -18.71 -13.36 -7.76
CA GLU A 33 -20.06 -13.00 -7.25
C GLU A 33 -20.38 -13.55 -5.85
N ALA A 34 -19.77 -14.67 -5.45
CA ALA A 34 -19.95 -15.24 -4.12
C ALA A 34 -19.40 -14.36 -2.98
N HIS A 35 -18.40 -13.52 -3.26
CA HIS A 35 -17.81 -12.62 -2.25
C HIS A 35 -18.70 -11.42 -1.88
N PRO A 36 -19.23 -10.63 -2.83
CA PRO A 36 -20.15 -9.55 -2.51
C PRO A 36 -21.45 -10.08 -1.88
N GLU A 37 -21.95 -11.24 -2.30
CA GLU A 37 -23.09 -11.87 -1.61
C GLU A 37 -22.80 -12.13 -0.13
N LYS A 38 -21.65 -12.72 0.16
CA LYS A 38 -21.23 -13.00 1.53
C LYS A 38 -20.99 -11.74 2.35
N MET A 39 -20.42 -10.70 1.74
CA MET A 39 -20.19 -9.41 2.39
C MET A 39 -21.51 -8.70 2.70
N THR A 40 -22.48 -8.77 1.80
CA THR A 40 -23.86 -8.29 2.00
C THR A 40 -24.54 -9.06 3.14
N GLN A 41 -24.45 -10.39 3.13
CA GLN A 41 -25.01 -11.24 4.18
C GLN A 41 -24.43 -10.88 5.55
N ILE A 42 -23.12 -10.72 5.67
CA ILE A 42 -22.47 -10.33 6.93
C ILE A 42 -22.96 -8.95 7.40
N SER A 43 -23.09 -7.99 6.49
CA SER A 43 -23.54 -6.63 6.80
C SER A 43 -24.95 -6.57 7.36
N PHE A 44 -25.87 -7.39 6.83
CA PHE A 44 -27.24 -7.47 7.33
C PHE A 44 -27.42 -8.41 8.52
N GLU A 45 -26.88 -9.63 8.47
CA GLU A 45 -27.17 -10.65 9.49
C GLU A 45 -26.30 -10.50 10.74
N THR A 46 -25.05 -10.06 10.59
CA THR A 46 -24.12 -9.92 11.73
C THR A 46 -24.17 -8.51 12.32
N PHE A 47 -24.21 -7.49 11.46
CA PHE A 47 -24.13 -6.10 11.91
C PHE A 47 -25.47 -5.36 11.89
N ASN A 48 -26.54 -5.95 11.32
CA ASN A 48 -27.87 -5.34 11.14
C ASN A 48 -27.82 -3.90 10.60
N THR A 49 -26.94 -3.64 9.64
CA THR A 49 -26.89 -2.35 8.96
C THR A 49 -28.22 -2.09 8.23
N PRO A 50 -28.76 -0.86 8.20
CA PRO A 50 -30.04 -0.56 7.55
C PRO A 50 -30.02 -0.74 6.04
N ALA A 51 -28.89 -0.43 5.40
CA ALA A 51 -28.65 -0.68 3.99
C ALA A 51 -27.15 -0.78 3.72
N VAL A 52 -26.81 -1.56 2.69
CA VAL A 52 -25.45 -1.63 2.15
C VAL A 52 -25.48 -1.32 0.65
N CYS A 53 -24.53 -0.53 0.18
CA CYS A 53 -24.28 -0.29 -1.23
C CYS A 53 -22.87 -0.76 -1.56
N MET A 54 -22.75 -1.56 -2.62
CA MET A 54 -21.46 -1.92 -3.22
C MET A 54 -21.23 -0.99 -4.40
N THR A 55 -20.15 -0.23 -4.33
CA THR A 55 -19.75 0.67 -5.42
C THR A 55 -18.52 0.09 -6.11
N GLU A 56 -18.65 -0.03 -7.42
CA GLU A 56 -17.52 -0.09 -8.33
C GLU A 56 -17.19 1.36 -8.75
N TYR A 57 -15.90 1.71 -8.80
CA TYR A 57 -15.47 3.07 -9.12
C TYR A 57 -15.55 3.30 -10.64
N VAL A 58 -16.44 4.21 -11.08
CA VAL A 58 -16.68 4.59 -12.50
C VAL A 58 -17.23 3.40 -13.31
N PRO A 59 -18.04 3.55 -14.38
CA PRO A 59 -18.47 2.38 -15.16
C PRO A 59 -17.24 1.52 -15.53
N PRO A 60 -17.16 0.27 -15.04
CA PRO A 60 -15.98 -0.53 -15.24
C PRO A 60 -15.85 -0.88 -16.73
N PRO A 61 -14.62 -0.93 -17.26
CA PRO A 61 -14.42 -1.48 -18.59
C PRO A 61 -14.91 -2.93 -18.62
N PRO A 62 -15.31 -3.45 -19.79
CA PRO A 62 -15.82 -4.81 -19.89
C PRO A 62 -14.78 -5.82 -19.39
N PRO A 63 -15.19 -6.99 -18.85
CA PRO A 63 -14.28 -7.91 -18.16
C PRO A 63 -13.03 -8.31 -18.97
N HIS A 64 -13.14 -8.39 -20.29
CA HIS A 64 -12.04 -8.73 -21.19
C HIS A 64 -10.98 -7.62 -21.35
N ALA A 65 -11.29 -6.39 -20.92
CA ALA A 65 -10.40 -5.24 -20.95
C ALA A 65 -9.77 -4.94 -19.57
N ILE A 66 -10.12 -5.71 -18.53
CA ILE A 66 -9.52 -5.58 -17.21
C ILE A 66 -8.26 -6.43 -17.15
N LEU A 67 -7.13 -5.78 -16.84
CA LEU A 67 -5.86 -6.45 -16.57
C LEU A 67 -5.56 -6.39 -15.08
N ARG A 68 -5.20 -7.53 -14.51
CA ARG A 68 -4.76 -7.64 -13.13
C ARG A 68 -3.26 -7.91 -13.10
N LEU A 69 -2.53 -7.00 -12.46
CA LEU A 69 -1.13 -7.16 -12.16
C LEU A 69 -0.99 -7.37 -10.64
N ASP A 70 -0.51 -8.54 -10.22
CA ASP A 70 -0.22 -8.83 -8.81
C ASP A 70 1.12 -8.21 -8.41
N TYR A 71 1.24 -6.91 -8.62
CA TYR A 71 2.41 -6.11 -8.27
C TYR A 71 1.91 -4.78 -7.70
N GLY A 72 2.32 -4.46 -6.48
CA GLY A 72 1.82 -3.26 -5.81
C GLY A 72 2.76 -2.71 -4.75
N GLY A 73 2.21 -1.84 -3.91
CA GLY A 73 3.00 -1.13 -2.89
C GLY A 73 3.71 -2.05 -1.90
N ARG A 74 3.22 -3.28 -1.69
CA ARG A 74 3.87 -4.26 -0.81
C ARG A 74 5.17 -4.79 -1.41
N ASP A 75 5.14 -5.16 -2.69
CA ASP A 75 6.31 -5.65 -3.43
C ASP A 75 7.42 -4.60 -3.49
N LEU A 76 7.05 -3.34 -3.67
CA LEU A 76 7.99 -2.21 -3.61
C LEU A 76 8.66 -2.08 -2.24
N THR A 77 7.88 -2.20 -1.16
CA THR A 77 8.45 -2.15 0.19
C THR A 77 9.35 -3.36 0.45
N ASP A 78 8.99 -4.56 -0.04
CA ASP A 78 9.83 -5.75 0.07
C ASP A 78 11.14 -5.61 -0.72
N TYR A 79 11.10 -4.98 -1.90
CA TYR A 79 12.29 -4.64 -2.68
C TYR A 79 13.20 -3.66 -1.93
N LEU A 80 12.65 -2.58 -1.37
CA LEU A 80 13.41 -1.61 -0.59
C LEU A 80 14.06 -2.24 0.64
N VAL A 81 13.35 -3.11 1.35
CA VAL A 81 13.89 -3.87 2.49
C VAL A 81 15.07 -4.76 2.07
N LYS A 82 15.02 -5.40 0.88
CA LYS A 82 16.13 -6.21 0.36
C LYS A 82 17.35 -5.37 -0.02
N MET A 83 17.14 -4.13 -0.46
CA MET A 83 18.20 -3.19 -0.84
C MET A 83 18.95 -2.60 0.36
N LEU A 84 18.42 -2.72 1.58
CA LEU A 84 19.13 -2.32 2.79
C LEU A 84 20.36 -3.22 3.03
N PRO A 85 21.54 -2.63 3.28
CA PRO A 85 22.74 -3.40 3.56
C PRO A 85 22.54 -4.28 4.81
N LYS A 86 22.92 -5.55 4.71
CA LYS A 86 22.75 -6.57 5.77
C LYS A 86 23.43 -6.24 7.11
N ARG A 87 24.19 -5.15 7.20
CA ARG A 87 25.03 -4.83 8.37
C ARG A 87 24.28 -4.27 9.56
N ASP A 88 23.07 -3.71 9.38
CA ASP A 88 22.24 -3.21 10.47
C ASP A 88 20.86 -3.91 10.51
N ARG A 89 20.85 -5.18 10.94
CA ARG A 89 19.62 -5.90 11.31
C ARG A 89 19.42 -5.87 12.84
N SER A 90 19.42 -4.68 13.42
CA SER A 90 19.04 -4.48 14.84
C SER A 90 17.56 -4.75 15.08
N PHE A 91 16.73 -4.62 14.05
CA PHE A 91 15.27 -4.70 14.12
C PHE A 91 14.72 -6.07 13.68
N THR A 92 13.53 -6.39 14.20
CA THR A 92 12.70 -7.49 13.70
C THR A 92 12.26 -7.19 12.26
N ILE A 93 12.15 -8.24 11.42
CA ILE A 93 11.79 -8.13 9.99
C ILE A 93 10.52 -7.29 9.77
N THR A 94 9.53 -7.39 10.67
CA THR A 94 8.27 -6.64 10.61
C THR A 94 8.47 -5.14 10.87
N ALA A 95 9.24 -4.76 11.88
CA ALA A 95 9.52 -3.35 12.18
C ALA A 95 10.32 -2.68 11.06
N GLN A 96 11.30 -3.38 10.49
CA GLN A 96 12.05 -2.88 9.31
C GLN A 96 11.12 -2.59 8.13
N TRP A 97 10.15 -3.49 7.91
CA TRP A 97 9.18 -3.34 6.84
C TRP A 97 8.28 -2.12 7.04
N GLU A 98 7.77 -1.91 8.27
CA GLU A 98 6.93 -0.74 8.58
C GLU A 98 7.68 0.58 8.41
N ILE A 99 8.95 0.62 8.79
CA ILE A 99 9.81 1.79 8.60
C ILE A 99 10.05 2.02 7.11
N MET A 100 10.38 0.98 6.33
CA MET A 100 10.55 1.14 4.88
C MET A 100 9.26 1.55 4.17
N ARG A 101 8.10 1.13 4.66
CA ARG A 101 6.80 1.59 4.15
C ARG A 101 6.63 3.10 4.37
N ASP A 102 7.00 3.61 5.54
CA ASP A 102 6.94 5.04 5.85
C ASP A 102 7.93 5.85 5.02
N ILE A 103 9.19 5.41 4.97
CA ILE A 103 10.24 6.02 4.14
C ILE A 103 9.83 6.06 2.67
N LYS A 104 9.24 4.97 2.15
CA LYS A 104 8.71 4.95 0.77
C LYS A 104 7.66 6.03 0.55
N GLY A 105 6.76 6.26 1.51
CA GLY A 105 5.75 7.31 1.41
C GLY A 105 6.31 8.73 1.47
N GLN A 106 7.43 8.93 2.17
CA GLN A 106 8.04 10.25 2.36
C GLN A 106 9.08 10.61 1.31
N LEU A 107 9.88 9.64 0.84
CA LEU A 107 11.07 9.90 0.02
C LEU A 107 10.96 9.39 -1.41
N CYS A 108 10.15 8.37 -1.71
CA CYS A 108 10.12 7.82 -3.06
C CYS A 108 9.23 8.65 -3.99
N HIS A 109 9.69 8.84 -5.22
CA HIS A 109 8.94 9.48 -6.29
C HIS A 109 9.17 8.74 -7.61
N VAL A 110 8.27 8.95 -8.58
CA VAL A 110 8.41 8.40 -9.93
C VAL A 110 9.11 9.44 -10.79
N ALA A 111 10.24 9.05 -11.39
CA ALA A 111 10.96 9.86 -12.35
C ALA A 111 10.15 9.98 -13.65
N LEU A 112 10.19 11.13 -14.32
CA LEU A 112 9.72 11.20 -15.70
C LEU A 112 10.75 10.56 -16.65
N GLU A 113 12.04 10.81 -16.41
CA GLU A 113 13.16 10.34 -17.23
C GLU A 113 14.30 9.88 -16.32
N LEU A 114 14.35 8.57 -16.07
CA LEU A 114 15.22 7.94 -15.08
C LEU A 114 16.72 8.22 -15.34
N GLU A 115 17.17 8.10 -16.59
CA GLU A 115 18.59 8.25 -16.93
C GLU A 115 19.12 9.66 -16.64
N GLN A 116 18.33 10.68 -16.96
CA GLN A 116 18.68 12.08 -16.72
C GLN A 116 18.72 12.40 -15.23
N GLU A 117 17.76 11.87 -14.46
CA GLU A 117 17.66 12.14 -13.03
C GLU A 117 18.74 11.37 -12.24
N MET A 118 19.12 10.17 -12.69
CA MET A 118 20.32 9.46 -12.18
C MET A 118 21.61 10.22 -12.46
N ALA A 119 21.80 10.76 -13.68
CA ALA A 119 22.98 11.57 -14.01
C ALA A 119 23.05 12.86 -13.17
N THR A 120 21.89 13.47 -12.92
CA THR A 120 21.77 14.64 -12.04
C THR A 120 22.10 14.26 -10.59
N ALA A 121 21.57 13.15 -10.07
CA ALA A 121 21.84 12.69 -8.70
C ALA A 121 23.29 12.27 -8.45
N VAL A 122 24.01 11.78 -9.47
CA VAL A 122 25.47 11.54 -9.40
C VAL A 122 26.24 12.86 -9.37
N SER A 123 25.73 13.87 -10.08
CA SER A 123 26.36 15.20 -10.18
C SER A 123 26.05 16.10 -8.97
N SER A 124 24.87 15.96 -8.36
CA SER A 124 24.41 16.71 -7.21
C SER A 124 24.49 15.85 -5.94
N SER A 125 25.55 16.03 -5.15
CA SER A 125 25.71 15.41 -3.82
C SER A 125 24.70 15.89 -2.76
N SER A 126 23.79 16.80 -3.13
CA SER A 126 22.82 17.45 -2.24
C SER A 126 21.51 16.69 -2.02
N LEU A 127 21.27 15.57 -2.71
CA LEU A 127 20.07 14.73 -2.54
C LEU A 127 20.32 13.51 -1.64
N VAL A 128 21.18 13.65 -0.62
CA VAL A 128 21.26 12.67 0.45
C VAL A 128 20.18 13.01 1.47
N ASN A 129 18.98 12.46 1.26
CA ASN A 129 17.95 12.53 2.28
C ASN A 129 18.29 11.51 3.37
N SER A 130 18.66 12.04 4.53
CA SER A 130 18.89 11.25 5.74
C SER A 130 17.56 11.07 6.47
N CYS A 131 17.15 9.82 6.71
CA CYS A 131 16.01 9.54 7.59
C CYS A 131 16.52 9.14 8.97
N GLU A 132 15.98 9.77 10.00
CA GLU A 132 16.18 9.34 11.38
C GLU A 132 15.21 8.20 11.69
N LEU A 133 15.75 7.06 12.11
CA LEU A 133 14.99 5.94 12.61
C LEU A 133 14.48 6.24 14.03
N PRO A 134 13.45 5.52 14.52
CA PRO A 134 12.94 5.65 15.89
C PRO A 134 13.98 5.41 16.99
N ASP A 135 15.10 4.74 16.68
CA ASP A 135 16.24 4.52 17.58
C ASP A 135 17.30 5.64 17.52
N ARG A 136 17.02 6.72 16.78
CA ARG A 136 17.91 7.84 16.46
C ARG A 136 19.11 7.48 15.58
N GLN A 137 19.11 6.31 14.96
CA GLN A 137 20.09 6.00 13.92
C GLN A 137 19.72 6.75 12.63
N VAL A 138 20.70 7.41 12.02
CA VAL A 138 20.51 8.11 10.76
C VAL A 138 20.89 7.17 9.62
N ILE A 139 19.93 6.82 8.76
CA ILE A 139 20.20 6.09 7.52
C ILE A 139 20.38 7.10 6.40
N SER A 140 21.57 7.11 5.79
CA SER A 140 21.83 7.83 4.55
C SER A 140 21.28 7.02 3.38
N ILE A 141 20.17 7.48 2.83
CA ILE A 141 19.56 6.86 1.67
C ILE A 141 20.24 7.43 0.41
N HIS A 142 20.98 6.58 -0.29
CA HIS A 142 21.66 6.96 -1.54
C HIS A 142 20.70 6.98 -2.74
N SER A 143 21.08 7.74 -3.77
CA SER A 143 20.33 8.04 -5.00
C SER A 143 19.58 6.87 -5.64
N LYS A 144 20.03 5.61 -5.48
CA LYS A 144 19.37 4.42 -6.04
C LYS A 144 18.02 4.04 -5.38
N GLN A 145 17.74 4.49 -4.16
CA GLN A 145 16.53 4.09 -3.42
C GLN A 145 15.33 5.04 -3.66
N PHE A 146 15.56 6.20 -4.27
CA PHE A 146 14.49 7.08 -4.75
C PHE A 146 13.69 6.44 -5.89
N TRP A 147 14.35 5.58 -6.68
CA TRP A 147 13.76 4.86 -7.81
C TRP A 147 13.04 3.57 -7.41
N GLY A 148 12.75 3.34 -6.13
CA GLY A 148 11.90 2.21 -5.70
C GLY A 148 10.65 2.03 -6.58
N PRO A 149 9.92 3.10 -6.94
CA PRO A 149 8.76 3.02 -7.83
C PRO A 149 9.07 2.65 -9.29
N GLU A 150 10.32 2.72 -9.75
CA GLU A 150 10.72 2.38 -11.12
C GLU A 150 10.56 0.87 -11.40
N VAL A 151 10.60 0.05 -10.36
CA VAL A 151 10.34 -1.40 -10.49
C VAL A 151 8.92 -1.68 -11.01
N LEU A 152 8.00 -0.71 -10.90
CA LEU A 152 6.68 -0.78 -11.55
C LEU A 152 6.76 -0.75 -13.08
N PHE A 153 7.77 -0.07 -13.64
CA PHE A 153 7.98 0.09 -15.08
C PHE A 153 8.98 -0.94 -15.63
N GLN A 154 9.90 -1.41 -14.79
CA GLN A 154 10.93 -2.39 -15.14
C GLN A 154 11.02 -3.52 -14.11
N PRO A 155 10.10 -4.51 -14.17
CA PRO A 155 10.05 -5.60 -13.19
C PRO A 155 11.22 -6.59 -13.26
N SER A 156 12.10 -6.47 -14.27
CA SER A 156 13.25 -7.37 -14.52
C SER A 156 14.59 -6.93 -13.91
N SER A 157 14.63 -5.77 -13.23
CA SER A 157 15.87 -5.14 -12.74
C SER A 157 16.23 -5.50 -11.30
#